data_AF-A0A026WL22-F1
#
_entry.id   AF-A0A026WL22-F1
#
_cell.length_a   1.000
_cell.length_b   1.000
_cell.length_c   1.000
_cell.angle_alpha   90.00
_cell.angle_beta   90.00
_cell.angle_gamma   90.00
#
_symmetry.space_group_name_H-M   'P 1'
#
loop_
_entity.id
_entity.type
_entity.pdbx_description
1 polymer ?
#
loop_
_entity_poly.entity_id
_entity_poly.type
_entity_poly.pdbx_seq_one_letter_code
_entity_poly.pdbx_strand_id
1 'polypeptide(L)'
;QQQRHPPLVLGWMFLVLPFLPASNLFVTVGFVVAERVLYTPSVGWIILIVYGMQVSWTAVPRRRSWITTGVFLLFVLGCSRTVLRNKDWTSRETLIKAGLRSLPYNAKMHYNFANFLKDTSQPNLAVHHYQLALW
;
A
#
# COMPACT_ATOMS: atom_id res chain seq x y z
N GLN A 1 -41.37 0.17 3.47
CA GLN A 1 -40.45 1.16 2.89
C GLN A 1 -39.10 0.49 2.71
N GLN A 2 -38.66 0.32 1.45
CA GLN A 2 -37.39 -0.33 1.12
C GLN A 2 -36.26 0.45 1.78
N GLN A 3 -35.58 -0.14 2.78
CA GLN A 3 -34.37 0.44 3.36
C GLN A 3 -33.27 0.38 2.30
N ARG A 4 -33.28 1.35 1.38
CA ARG A 4 -32.17 1.58 0.48
C ARG A 4 -31.05 2.08 1.38
N HIS A 5 -29.94 1.34 1.41
CA HIS A 5 -28.68 1.78 2.00
C HIS A 5 -27.81 2.35 0.87
N PRO A 6 -28.07 3.60 0.38
CA PRO A 6 -27.34 4.16 -0.75
C PRO A 6 -25.81 4.13 -0.60
N PRO A 7 -25.21 4.27 0.61
CA PRO A 7 -23.76 4.18 0.75
C PRO A 7 -23.18 2.79 0.43
N LEU A 8 -23.94 1.71 0.65
CA LEU A 8 -23.48 0.36 0.31
C LEU A 8 -23.40 0.16 -1.20
N VAL A 9 -24.42 0.60 -1.93
CA VAL A 9 -24.46 0.50 -3.39
C VAL A 9 -23.34 1.35 -4.01
N LEU A 10 -23.19 2.59 -3.54
CA LEU A 10 -22.12 3.47 -4.00
C LEU A 10 -20.74 2.90 -3.67
N GLY A 11 -20.52 2.40 -2.45
CA GLY A 11 -19.26 1.79 -2.05
C GLY A 11 -18.87 0.61 -2.94
N TRP A 12 -19.82 -0.28 -3.24
CA TRP A 12 -19.59 -1.41 -4.16
C TRP A 12 -19.34 -0.95 -5.60
N MET A 13 -20.06 0.05 -6.10
CA MET A 13 -19.83 0.60 -7.44
C MET A 13 -18.42 1.19 -7.57
N PHE A 14 -18.00 2.01 -6.62
CA PHE A 14 -16.65 2.61 -6.61
C PHE A 14 -15.54 1.59 -6.37
N LEU A 15 -15.83 0.45 -5.77
CA LEU A 15 -14.87 -0.62 -5.57
C LEU A 15 -14.71 -1.48 -6.83
N VAL A 16 -15.83 -1.95 -7.40
CA VAL A 16 -15.82 -2.96 -8.47
C VAL A 16 -15.59 -2.35 -9.84
N LEU A 17 -16.27 -1.25 -10.18
CA LEU A 17 -16.20 -0.66 -11.53
C LEU A 17 -14.78 -0.20 -11.91
N PRO A 18 -14.01 0.47 -11.04
CA PRO A 18 -12.64 0.88 -11.37
C PRO A 18 -11.65 -0.28 -11.27
N PHE A 19 -11.95 -1.32 -10.48
CA PHE A 19 -11.06 -2.47 -10.30
C PHE A 19 -11.14 -3.48 -11.47
N LEU A 20 -12.30 -3.59 -12.12
CA LEU A 20 -12.49 -4.46 -13.29
C LEU A 20 -11.47 -4.20 -14.42
N PRO A 21 -11.29 -2.97 -14.94
CA PRO A 21 -10.24 -2.70 -15.92
C PRO A 21 -8.83 -2.82 -15.32
N ALA A 22 -8.65 -2.52 -14.02
CA ALA A 22 -7.37 -2.63 -13.34
C ALA A 22 -6.84 -4.07 -13.24
N SER A 23 -7.74 -5.05 -13.12
CA SER A 23 -7.42 -6.47 -12.91
C SER A 23 -6.96 -7.21 -14.17
N ASN A 24 -6.95 -6.54 -15.33
CA ASN A 24 -6.61 -7.12 -16.63
C ASN A 24 -7.48 -8.33 -17.03
N LEU A 25 -8.64 -8.54 -16.38
CA LEU A 25 -9.47 -9.73 -16.53
C LEU A 25 -10.35 -9.70 -17.80
N PHE A 26 -10.75 -8.51 -18.24
CA PHE A 26 -11.57 -8.30 -19.43
C PHE A 26 -10.88 -7.47 -20.52
N VAL A 27 -9.94 -6.61 -20.13
CA VAL A 27 -9.14 -5.78 -21.04
C VAL A 27 -7.71 -5.80 -20.52
N THR A 28 -6.77 -6.32 -21.29
CA THR A 28 -5.34 -6.31 -20.93
C THR A 28 -4.82 -4.89 -21.09
N VAL A 29 -4.78 -4.14 -19.99
CA VAL A 29 -4.15 -2.83 -19.98
C VAL A 29 -2.64 -3.05 -19.88
N GLY A 30 -1.88 -2.53 -20.85
CA GLY A 30 -0.44 -2.82 -21.03
C GLY A 30 0.48 -2.28 -19.92
N PHE A 31 -0.06 -1.92 -18.76
CA PHE A 31 0.71 -1.53 -17.57
C PHE A 31 0.53 -2.56 -16.45
N VAL A 32 1.60 -2.78 -15.68
CA VAL A 32 1.53 -3.53 -14.42
C VAL A 32 0.57 -2.80 -13.48
N VAL A 33 -0.31 -3.52 -12.79
CA VAL A 33 -1.23 -2.96 -11.78
C VAL A 33 -0.48 -1.97 -10.90
N ALA A 34 -0.69 -0.69 -11.15
CA ALA A 34 0.00 0.38 -10.46
C ALA A 34 -0.82 0.79 -9.24
N GLU A 35 -0.13 1.28 -8.21
CA GLU A 35 -0.74 1.95 -7.04
C GLU A 35 -1.82 2.97 -7.45
N ARG A 36 -1.63 3.62 -8.60
CA ARG A 36 -2.50 4.68 -9.12
C ARG A 36 -3.90 4.19 -9.46
N VAL A 37 -4.04 2.94 -9.87
CA VAL A 37 -5.33 2.35 -10.24
C VAL A 37 -6.09 1.87 -9.00
N LEU A 38 -5.39 1.65 -7.89
CA LEU A 38 -5.98 1.22 -6.63
C LEU A 38 -6.53 2.38 -5.78
N TYR A 39 -6.21 3.64 -6.10
CA TYR A 39 -6.78 4.79 -5.37
C TYR A 39 -8.29 4.87 -5.50
N THR A 40 -8.85 4.68 -6.70
CA THR A 40 -10.30 4.77 -6.92
C THR A 40 -11.07 3.64 -6.21
N PRO A 41 -10.66 2.35 -6.31
CA PRO A 41 -11.24 1.26 -5.50
C PRO A 41 -11.11 1.47 -3.99
N SER A 42 -10.03 2.12 -3.52
CA SER A 42 -9.84 2.41 -2.09
C SER A 42 -10.91 3.35 -1.54
N VAL A 43 -11.44 4.29 -2.33
CA VAL A 43 -12.57 5.14 -1.94
C VAL A 43 -13.82 4.30 -1.66
N GLY A 44 -14.10 3.30 -2.50
CA GLY A 44 -15.19 2.35 -2.27
C GLY A 44 -15.04 1.61 -0.95
N TRP A 45 -13.84 1.12 -0.64
CA TRP A 45 -13.53 0.47 0.64
C TRP A 45 -13.75 1.39 1.85
N ILE A 46 -13.31 2.66 1.78
CA ILE A 46 -13.50 3.64 2.85
C ILE A 46 -14.99 3.85 3.12
N ILE A 47 -15.80 4.04 2.07
CA ILE A 47 -17.25 4.23 2.20
C ILE A 47 -17.90 3.03 2.90
N LEU A 48 -17.57 1.80 2.49
CA LEU A 48 -18.13 0.58 3.08
C LEU A 48 -17.74 0.41 4.55
N ILE A 49 -16.47 0.65 4.90
CA ILE A 49 -15.98 0.51 6.28
C ILE A 49 -16.62 1.56 7.20
N VAL A 50 -16.62 2.84 6.78
CA VAL A 50 -17.21 3.93 7.58
C VAL A 50 -18.70 3.70 7.77
N TYR A 51 -19.41 3.28 6.73
CA TYR A 51 -20.84 2.98 6.83
C TYR A 51 -21.11 1.80 7.77
N GLY A 52 -20.34 0.70 7.67
CA GLY A 52 -20.45 -0.44 8.56
C GLY A 52 -20.15 -0.09 10.03
N MET A 53 -19.16 0.78 10.26
CA MET A 53 -18.86 1.32 11.59
C MET A 53 -20.01 2.20 12.11
N GLN A 54 -20.57 3.08 11.29
CA GLN A 54 -21.69 3.95 11.66
C GLN A 54 -22.93 3.15 12.07
N VAL A 55 -23.33 2.15 11.27
CA VAL A 55 -24.48 1.29 11.59
C VAL A 55 -24.24 0.53 12.90
N SER A 56 -23.04 -0.02 13.09
CA SER A 56 -22.66 -0.73 14.31
C SER A 56 -22.66 0.19 15.54
N TRP A 57 -22.25 1.45 15.35
CA TRP A 57 -22.20 2.48 16.38
C TRP A 57 -23.59 2.91 16.88
N THR A 58 -24.56 2.98 15.97
CA THR A 58 -25.95 3.30 16.31
C THR A 58 -26.72 2.10 16.86
N ALA A 59 -26.41 0.88 16.41
CA ALA A 59 -27.13 -0.32 16.81
C ALA A 59 -26.82 -0.79 18.24
N VAL A 60 -25.58 -0.69 18.70
CA VAL A 60 -25.17 -1.21 20.03
C VAL A 60 -24.26 -0.21 20.76
N PRO A 61 -24.75 0.50 21.81
CA PRO A 61 -23.96 1.49 22.55
C PRO A 61 -22.67 0.92 23.15
N ARG A 62 -22.69 -0.34 23.60
CA ARG A 62 -21.52 -1.05 24.16
C ARG A 62 -20.37 -1.21 23.14
N ARG A 63 -20.66 -1.24 21.83
CA ARG A 63 -19.64 -1.37 20.78
C ARG A 63 -18.92 -0.05 20.50
N ARG A 64 -19.47 1.10 20.90
CA ARG A 64 -18.87 2.42 20.64
C ARG A 64 -17.45 2.52 21.19
N SER A 65 -17.26 2.13 22.45
CA SER A 65 -15.94 2.14 23.09
C SER A 65 -14.94 1.24 22.37
N TRP A 66 -15.36 0.06 21.89
CA TRP A 66 -14.49 -0.83 21.14
C TRP A 66 -14.11 -0.25 19.78
N ILE A 67 -15.06 0.34 19.07
CA ILE A 67 -14.81 0.99 17.77
C ILE A 67 -13.87 2.19 17.94
N THR A 68 -14.09 3.06 18.92
CA THR A 68 -13.19 4.20 19.18
C THR A 68 -11.78 3.75 19.52
N THR A 69 -11.64 2.77 20.41
CA THR A 69 -10.32 2.27 20.81
C THR A 69 -9.62 1.60 19.64
N GLY A 70 -10.35 0.83 18.82
CA GLY A 70 -9.80 0.22 17.60
C GLY A 70 -9.31 1.25 16.59
N VAL A 71 -10.11 2.29 16.30
CA VAL A 71 -9.72 3.37 15.39
C VAL A 71 -8.54 4.16 15.93
N PHE A 72 -8.54 4.51 17.21
CA PHE A 72 -7.43 5.21 17.85
C PHE A 72 -6.14 4.36 17.81
N LEU A 73 -6.23 3.07 18.13
CA LEU A 73 -5.09 2.16 18.06
C LEU A 73 -4.54 2.04 16.63
N LEU A 74 -5.41 1.88 15.63
CA LEU A 74 -5.01 1.86 14.23
C LEU A 74 -4.31 3.16 13.81
N PHE A 75 -4.82 4.31 14.26
CA PHE A 75 -4.20 5.61 14.01
C PHE A 75 -2.80 5.69 14.63
N VAL A 76 -2.66 5.36 15.93
CA VAL A 76 -1.36 5.36 16.62
C VAL A 76 -0.37 4.40 15.97
N LEU A 77 -0.81 3.19 15.64
CA LEU A 77 0.02 2.20 14.94
C LEU A 77 0.44 2.71 13.56
N GLY A 78 -0.47 3.34 12.79
CA GLY A 78 -0.18 3.94 11.49
C GLY A 78 0.84 5.08 11.58
N CYS A 79 0.66 5.99 12.54
CA CYS A 79 1.62 7.07 12.82
C CYS A 79 2.99 6.51 13.22
N SER A 80 3.04 5.52 14.11
CA SER A 80 4.30 4.90 14.54
C SER A 80 5.03 4.23 13.37
N ARG A 81 4.32 3.49 12.51
CA ARG A 81 4.85 2.88 11.29
C ARG A 81 5.40 3.94 10.33
N THR A 82 4.70 5.06 10.19
CA THR A 82 5.12 6.18 9.35
C THR A 82 6.43 6.79 9.85
N VAL A 83 6.54 7.05 11.15
CA VAL A 83 7.78 7.58 11.76
C VAL A 83 8.95 6.61 11.61
N LEU A 84 8.73 5.31 11.80
CA LEU A 84 9.76 4.29 11.59
C LEU A 84 10.22 4.24 10.13
N ARG A 85 9.27 4.28 9.18
CA ARG A 85 9.57 4.28 7.75
C ARG A 85 10.28 5.56 7.31
N ASN A 86 10.03 6.69 7.97
CA ASN A 86 10.70 7.95 7.66
C ASN A 86 12.22 7.87 7.89
N LYS A 87 12.69 7.02 8.80
CA LYS A 87 14.13 6.77 9.00
C LYS A 87 14.80 6.19 7.75
N ASP A 88 14.08 5.40 6.96
CA ASP A 88 14.61 4.84 5.71
C ASP A 88 14.92 5.94 4.68
N TRP A 89 14.23 7.10 4.77
CA TRP A 89 14.41 8.25 3.87
C TRP A 89 15.55 9.20 4.25
N THR A 90 16.27 8.92 5.36
CA THR A 90 17.37 9.77 5.84
C THR A 90 18.52 9.87 4.84
N SER A 91 18.84 8.77 4.15
CA SER A 91 19.92 8.76 3.16
C SER A 91 19.60 7.84 1.98
N ARG A 92 20.32 8.06 0.87
CA ARG A 92 20.25 7.18 -0.31
C ARG A 92 20.58 5.73 0.06
N GLU A 93 21.56 5.53 0.94
CA GLU A 93 21.98 4.20 1.39
C GLU A 93 20.87 3.48 2.17
N THR A 94 20.27 4.15 3.16
CA THR A 94 19.21 3.56 3.98
C THR A 94 17.99 3.22 3.14
N LEU A 95 17.65 4.09 2.17
CA LEU A 95 16.53 3.89 1.27
C LEU A 95 16.72 2.68 0.37
N ILE A 96 17.90 2.56 -0.26
CA ILE A 96 18.21 1.42 -1.14
C ILE A 96 18.27 0.12 -0.33
N LYS A 97 18.92 0.12 0.86
CA LYS A 97 18.97 -1.05 1.75
C LYS A 97 17.58 -1.45 2.25
N ALA A 98 16.70 -0.50 2.56
CA ALA A 98 15.31 -0.77 2.93
C ALA A 98 14.53 -1.39 1.77
N GLY A 99 14.75 -0.92 0.53
CA GLY A 99 14.17 -1.51 -0.67
C GLY A 99 14.68 -2.93 -0.93
N LEU A 100 15.99 -3.18 -0.80
CA LEU A 100 16.60 -4.50 -1.01
C LEU A 100 16.10 -5.52 0.02
N ARG A 101 15.91 -5.09 1.29
CA ARG A 101 15.29 -5.93 2.33
C ARG A 101 13.83 -6.29 2.01
N SER A 102 13.11 -5.39 1.35
CA SER A 102 11.69 -5.59 1.00
C SER A 102 11.52 -6.42 -0.28
N LEU A 103 12.43 -6.28 -1.24
CA LEU A 103 12.42 -6.99 -2.52
C LEU A 103 13.82 -7.57 -2.81
N PRO A 104 14.21 -8.66 -2.14
CA PRO A 104 15.56 -9.23 -2.24
C PRO A 104 15.87 -9.89 -3.58
N TYR A 105 14.87 -10.08 -4.45
CA TYR A 105 15.04 -10.72 -5.76
C TYR A 105 14.74 -9.77 -6.92
N ASN A 106 14.58 -8.46 -6.64
CA ASN A 106 14.26 -7.50 -7.69
C ASN A 106 15.56 -7.01 -8.36
N ALA A 107 15.73 -7.36 -9.64
CA ALA A 107 16.85 -6.94 -10.47
C ALA A 107 17.08 -5.42 -10.44
N LYS A 108 16.02 -4.61 -10.48
CA LYS A 108 16.12 -3.14 -10.44
C LYS A 108 16.68 -2.64 -9.11
N MET A 109 16.39 -3.33 -8.00
CA MET A 109 16.91 -2.98 -6.69
C MET A 109 18.40 -3.30 -6.59
N HIS A 110 18.84 -4.47 -7.07
CA HIS A 110 20.26 -4.83 -7.14
C HIS A 110 21.06 -3.89 -8.04
N TYR A 111 20.52 -3.53 -9.20
CA TYR A 111 21.14 -2.55 -10.10
C TYR A 111 21.34 -1.19 -9.43
N ASN A 112 20.31 -0.67 -8.74
CA ASN A 112 20.42 0.61 -8.02
C ASN A 112 21.43 0.54 -6.87
N PHE A 113 21.50 -0.59 -6.16
CA PHE A 113 22.48 -0.78 -5.09
C PHE A 113 23.91 -0.89 -5.62
N ALA A 114 24.10 -1.58 -6.74
CA ALA A 114 25.39 -1.66 -7.43
C ALA A 114 25.88 -0.27 -7.91
N ASN A 115 24.99 0.56 -8.45
CA ASN A 115 25.32 1.96 -8.78
C ASN A 115 25.74 2.76 -7.54
N PHE A 116 25.02 2.62 -6.43
CA PHE A 116 25.41 3.26 -5.17
C PHE A 116 26.78 2.81 -4.66
N LEU A 117 27.10 1.51 -4.75
CA LEU A 117 28.40 0.94 -4.37
C LEU A 117 29.54 1.44 -5.28
N LYS A 118 29.25 1.60 -6.58
CA LYS A 118 30.19 2.22 -7.52
C LYS A 118 30.49 3.67 -7.13
N ASP A 119 29.46 4.46 -6.83
CA ASP A 119 29.61 5.86 -6.41
C ASP A 119 30.38 6.00 -5.08
N THR A 120 30.26 5.01 -4.19
CA THR A 120 30.95 4.97 -2.88
C THR A 120 32.31 4.26 -2.92
N SER A 121 32.88 4.06 -4.11
CA SER A 121 34.22 3.47 -4.32
C SER A 121 34.40 2.04 -3.78
N GLN A 122 33.33 1.22 -3.80
CA GLN A 122 33.36 -0.21 -3.46
C GLN A 122 33.13 -1.09 -4.70
N PRO A 123 34.08 -1.12 -5.66
CA PRO A 123 33.86 -1.73 -6.98
C PRO A 123 33.62 -3.24 -6.92
N ASN A 124 34.30 -3.97 -6.01
CA ASN A 124 34.17 -5.43 -5.92
C ASN A 124 32.74 -5.86 -5.53
N LEU A 125 32.13 -5.16 -4.57
CA LEU A 125 30.75 -5.40 -4.14
C LEU A 125 29.74 -4.93 -5.21
N ALA A 126 30.05 -3.85 -5.93
CA ALA A 126 29.21 -3.38 -7.03
C ALA A 126 29.10 -4.42 -8.15
N VAL A 127 30.22 -5.05 -8.55
CA VAL A 127 30.21 -6.12 -9.58
C VAL A 127 29.33 -7.29 -9.16
N HIS A 128 29.41 -7.73 -7.90
CA HIS A 128 28.56 -8.81 -7.40
C HIS A 128 27.07 -8.47 -7.52
N HIS A 129 26.67 -7.26 -7.13
CA HIS A 129 25.27 -6.84 -7.24
C HIS A 129 24.81 -6.58 -8.68
N TYR A 130 25.71 -6.19 -9.60
CA TYR A 130 25.38 -6.15 -11.02
C TYR A 130 25.12 -7.55 -11.58
N GLN A 131 25.93 -8.54 -11.18
CA GLN A 131 25.70 -9.93 -11.59
C GLN A 131 24.35 -10.44 -11.06
N LEU A 132 24.02 -10.16 -9.79
CA LEU A 132 22.71 -10.49 -9.22
C LEU A 132 21.53 -9.78 -9.92
N ALA A 133 21.76 -8.67 -10.62
CA ALA A 133 20.71 -7.98 -11.37
C ALA A 133 20.47 -8.56 -12.77
N LEU A 134 21.38 -9.40 -13.28
CA LEU A 134 21.30 -10.02 -14.61
C LEU A 134 20.62 -11.39 -14.60
N TRP A 135 20.58 -12.03 -13.42
CA TRP A 135 19.91 -13.32 -13.18
C TRP A 135 18.53 -13.09 -12.55
#